data_AF-A0A947BEC2-F1
#
_entry.id   AF-A0A947BEC2-F1
#
_cell.length_a   1.000
_cell.length_b   1.000
_cell.length_c   1.000
_cell.angle_alpha   90.00
_cell.angle_beta   90.00
_cell.angle_gamma   90.00
#
_symmetry.space_group_name_H-M   'P 1'
#
loop_
_entity.id
_entity.type
_entity.pdbx_description
1 polymer ?
#
loop_
_entity_poly.entity_id
_entity_poly.type
_entity_poly.pdbx_seq_one_letter_code
_entity_poly.pdbx_strand_id
1 'polypeptide(L)'
;MEINALPHYDDSVNETGCCPRFNPVGWDGRELHFRDKRFLRAVTLSAMHIPLNMGKTFARVDTHVEDSGGWDNDDMIVLSRDLSAFKAEHLFAVPRSIPDEEMVTLSGDFVTKVFEGPYRDASEWLDDMREVVRENGGLPG
;
A
#
# COMPACT_ATOMS: atom_id res chain seq x y z
N MET A 1 -0.62 19.63 8.09
CA MET A 1 -0.07 18.56 7.24
C MET A 1 0.74 17.66 8.16
N GLU A 2 0.19 16.50 8.51
CA GLU A 2 0.80 15.62 9.51
C GLU A 2 1.76 14.64 8.82
N ILE A 3 2.99 14.59 9.32
CA ILE A 3 4.04 13.74 8.78
C ILE A 3 3.75 12.29 9.15
N ASN A 4 3.86 11.39 8.17
CA ASN A 4 3.65 9.95 8.30
C ASN A 4 2.22 9.52 8.70
N ALA A 5 1.27 10.45 8.79
CA ALA A 5 -0.12 10.16 9.11
C ALA A 5 -0.85 9.56 7.90
N LEU A 6 -1.74 8.61 8.17
CA LEU A 6 -2.64 8.01 7.18
C LEU A 6 -4.10 8.22 7.61
N PRO A 7 -5.05 8.19 6.67
CA PRO A 7 -6.46 8.05 7.01
C PRO A 7 -6.71 6.76 7.79
N HIS A 8 -7.59 6.82 8.79
CA HIS A 8 -8.00 5.64 9.56
C HIS A 8 -8.56 4.55 8.65
N TYR A 9 -8.09 3.32 8.84
CA TYR A 9 -8.59 2.14 8.17
C TYR A 9 -9.77 1.54 8.95
N ASP A 10 -10.96 1.63 8.34
CA ASP A 10 -12.19 1.04 8.88
C ASP A 10 -12.30 -0.43 8.50
N ASP A 11 -12.12 -1.31 9.48
CA ASP A 11 -12.14 -2.76 9.35
C ASP A 11 -13.48 -3.41 9.77
N SER A 12 -14.51 -2.60 10.03
CA SER A 12 -15.78 -3.06 10.60
C SER A 12 -16.58 -4.01 9.70
N VAL A 13 -16.34 -3.98 8.38
CA VAL A 13 -17.02 -4.83 7.39
C VAL A 13 -16.05 -5.89 6.86
N ASN A 14 -15.87 -6.98 7.59
CA ASN A 14 -14.95 -8.06 7.24
C ASN A 14 -15.66 -9.38 6.91
N GLU A 15 -16.11 -9.51 5.66
CA GLU A 15 -16.84 -10.70 5.18
C GLU A 15 -15.94 -11.92 4.93
N THR A 16 -14.64 -11.72 4.72
CA THR A 16 -13.69 -12.76 4.30
C THR A 16 -12.76 -13.23 5.41
N GLY A 17 -12.72 -12.53 6.54
CA GLY A 17 -11.86 -12.81 7.69
C GLY A 17 -10.40 -12.38 7.54
N CYS A 18 -9.97 -11.97 6.35
CA CYS A 18 -8.57 -11.57 6.08
C CYS A 18 -8.45 -10.12 5.58
N CYS A 19 -9.36 -9.66 4.71
CA CYS A 19 -9.38 -8.27 4.24
C CYS A 19 -10.80 -7.69 4.37
N PRO A 20 -11.00 -6.69 5.23
CA PRO A 20 -12.23 -5.91 5.26
C PRO A 20 -12.54 -5.25 3.91
N ARG A 21 -13.82 -4.98 3.68
CA ARG A 21 -14.29 -4.17 2.57
C ARG A 21 -13.66 -2.79 2.69
N PHE A 22 -12.98 -2.35 1.63
CA PHE A 22 -12.34 -1.04 1.61
C PHE A 22 -13.35 0.09 1.80
N ASN A 23 -13.10 0.96 2.79
CA ASN A 23 -13.82 2.20 3.00
C ASN A 23 -13.02 3.36 2.35
N PRO A 24 -13.53 4.00 1.28
CA PRO A 24 -12.80 5.04 0.57
C PRO A 24 -12.81 6.40 1.30
N VAL A 25 -13.63 6.54 2.37
CA VAL A 25 -13.75 7.79 3.10
C VAL A 25 -12.41 8.18 3.69
N GLY A 26 -11.97 9.41 3.41
CA GLY A 26 -10.70 9.94 3.89
C GLY A 26 -9.50 9.60 3.01
N TRP A 27 -9.65 8.77 1.96
CA TRP A 27 -8.56 8.41 1.05
C TRP A 27 -8.53 9.20 -0.25
N ASP A 28 -9.66 9.68 -0.77
CA ASP A 28 -9.67 10.36 -2.06
C ASP A 28 -9.06 11.78 -1.98
N GLY A 29 -8.20 12.13 -2.94
CA GLY A 29 -7.61 13.46 -3.08
C GLY A 29 -6.71 13.89 -1.90
N ARG A 30 -6.06 12.96 -1.20
CA ARG A 30 -5.21 13.28 -0.05
C ARG A 30 -3.76 13.48 -0.47
N GLU A 31 -3.12 14.44 0.17
CA GLU A 31 -1.67 14.56 0.19
C GLU A 31 -1.11 13.79 1.39
N LEU A 32 -0.18 12.88 1.14
CA LEU A 32 0.53 12.10 2.15
C LEU A 32 2.00 12.53 2.15
N HIS A 33 2.53 12.82 3.34
CA HIS A 33 3.89 13.30 3.49
C HIS A 33 4.68 12.30 4.31
N PHE A 34 5.51 11.53 3.62
CA PHE A 34 6.35 10.52 4.25
C PHE A 34 7.72 11.09 4.51
N ARG A 35 8.18 10.94 5.75
CA ARG A 35 9.53 11.25 6.19
C ARG A 35 10.08 10.10 7.00
N ASP A 36 11.01 9.38 6.37
CA ASP A 36 11.62 8.16 6.86
C ASP A 36 10.57 7.18 7.40
N LYS A 37 9.41 7.15 6.72
CA LYS A 37 8.28 6.33 7.14
C LYS A 37 8.67 4.87 7.02
N ARG A 38 8.48 4.11 8.09
CA ARG A 38 8.88 2.71 8.18
C ARG A 38 7.92 1.83 7.39
N PHE A 39 8.50 0.91 6.64
CA PHE A 39 7.77 -0.17 5.97
C PHE A 39 8.50 -1.49 6.16
N LEU A 40 7.74 -2.57 6.31
CA LEU A 40 8.20 -3.92 6.04
C LEU A 40 8.14 -4.14 4.53
N ARG A 41 9.25 -4.59 3.93
CA ARG A 41 9.34 -4.90 2.51
C ARG A 41 9.20 -6.40 2.28
N ALA A 42 8.21 -6.78 1.48
CA ALA A 42 8.06 -8.13 0.98
C ALA A 42 8.11 -8.15 -0.55
N VAL A 43 8.49 -9.30 -1.10
CA VAL A 43 8.60 -9.51 -2.54
C VAL A 43 7.77 -10.72 -2.94
N THR A 44 7.05 -10.59 -4.04
CA THR A 44 6.35 -11.69 -4.69
C THR A 44 7.02 -12.05 -6.02
N LEU A 45 6.89 -13.32 -6.38
CA LEU A 45 7.24 -13.82 -7.70
C LEU A 45 6.02 -13.68 -8.60
N SER A 46 6.26 -13.23 -9.82
CA SER A 46 5.24 -13.07 -10.84
C SER A 46 5.61 -13.85 -12.10
N ALA A 47 4.62 -14.11 -12.95
CA ALA A 47 4.84 -14.46 -14.34
C ALA A 47 3.94 -13.58 -15.20
N MET A 48 4.55 -12.77 -16.08
CA MET A 48 3.84 -11.78 -16.89
C MET A 48 2.94 -10.87 -16.03
N HIS A 49 3.48 -10.33 -14.93
CA HIS A 49 2.75 -9.48 -13.97
C HIS A 49 1.64 -10.18 -13.17
N ILE A 50 1.44 -11.48 -13.33
CA ILE A 50 0.50 -12.27 -12.53
C ILE A 50 1.22 -12.82 -11.30
N PRO A 51 0.79 -12.51 -10.07
CA PRO A 51 1.45 -13.00 -8.87
C PRO A 51 1.27 -14.50 -8.68
N LEU A 52 2.36 -15.22 -8.38
CA LEU A 52 2.37 -16.68 -8.20
C LEU A 52 2.35 -17.12 -6.73
N ASN A 53 2.80 -16.27 -5.81
CA ASN A 53 2.95 -16.62 -4.39
C ASN A 53 2.40 -15.57 -3.41
N MET A 54 1.55 -14.65 -3.88
CA MET A 54 1.08 -13.51 -3.08
C MET A 54 0.39 -13.94 -1.78
N GLY A 55 -0.53 -14.92 -1.83
CA GLY A 55 -1.22 -15.40 -0.62
C GLY A 55 -0.25 -15.92 0.45
N LYS A 56 0.78 -16.68 0.05
CA LYS A 56 1.80 -17.18 1.00
C LYS A 56 2.65 -16.03 1.55
N THR A 57 3.03 -15.07 0.71
CA THR A 57 3.83 -13.92 1.14
C THR A 57 3.05 -13.03 2.12
N PHE A 58 1.79 -12.70 1.81
CA PHE A 58 0.95 -11.86 2.67
C PHE A 58 0.61 -12.57 3.99
N ALA A 59 0.29 -13.87 3.96
CA ALA A 59 0.05 -14.64 5.19
C ALA A 59 1.27 -14.69 6.11
N ARG A 60 2.50 -14.78 5.54
CA ARG A 60 3.74 -14.71 6.32
C ARG A 60 3.89 -13.34 7.00
N VAL A 61 3.72 -12.27 6.24
CA VAL A 61 3.83 -10.89 6.76
C VAL A 61 2.81 -10.65 7.87
N ASP A 62 1.55 -11.03 7.63
CA ASP A 62 0.47 -10.92 8.61
C ASP A 62 0.83 -11.66 9.91
N THR A 63 1.27 -12.92 9.82
CA THR A 63 1.70 -13.69 11.01
C THR A 63 2.82 -12.97 11.78
N HIS A 64 3.86 -12.49 11.10
CA HIS A 64 4.99 -11.83 11.76
C HIS A 64 4.59 -10.48 12.39
N VAL A 65 3.67 -9.75 11.78
CA VAL A 65 3.14 -8.49 12.34
C VAL A 65 2.26 -8.78 13.56
N GLU A 66 1.37 -9.76 13.49
CA GLU A 66 0.53 -10.19 14.62
C GLU A 66 1.37 -10.71 15.80
N ASP A 67 2.37 -11.57 15.55
CA ASP A 67 3.33 -12.03 16.56
C ASP A 67 4.15 -10.87 17.15
N SER A 68 4.37 -9.85 16.34
CA SER A 68 4.92 -8.57 16.75
C SER A 68 3.80 -7.62 17.13
N GLY A 69 2.76 -8.09 17.81
CA GLY A 69 1.68 -7.35 18.47
C GLY A 69 0.80 -6.47 17.60
N GLY A 70 0.54 -6.89 16.37
CA GLY A 70 -0.63 -6.49 15.58
C GLY A 70 -0.47 -5.24 14.72
N TRP A 71 -1.46 -5.07 13.85
CA TRP A 71 -1.64 -3.91 12.98
C TRP A 71 -2.13 -2.66 13.73
N ASP A 72 -1.85 -1.50 13.16
CA ASP A 72 -2.38 -0.20 13.62
C ASP A 72 -3.29 0.36 12.53
N ASN A 73 -4.60 0.45 12.82
CA ASN A 73 -5.59 0.94 11.86
C ASN A 73 -5.39 2.42 11.52
N ASP A 74 -4.68 3.20 12.33
CA ASP A 74 -4.31 4.58 12.00
C ASP A 74 -3.02 4.66 11.16
N ASP A 75 -2.32 3.54 10.96
CA ASP A 75 -1.09 3.43 10.16
C ASP A 75 -1.10 2.26 9.16
N MET A 76 -2.25 2.02 8.53
CA MET A 76 -2.43 0.87 7.63
C MET A 76 -2.46 1.28 6.15
N ILE A 77 -1.41 0.90 5.42
CA ILE A 77 -1.34 0.97 3.95
C ILE A 77 -0.35 -0.06 3.41
N VAL A 78 -0.65 -0.62 2.24
CA VAL A 78 0.27 -1.47 1.48
C VAL A 78 0.54 -0.83 0.12
N LEU A 79 1.79 -0.42 -0.12
CA LEU A 79 2.21 0.12 -1.42
C LEU A 79 2.78 -1.01 -2.26
N SER A 80 2.25 -1.20 -3.46
CA SER A 80 2.69 -2.28 -4.35
C SER A 80 3.19 -1.72 -5.67
N ARG A 81 4.30 -2.25 -6.19
CA ARG A 81 4.77 -1.97 -7.55
C ARG A 81 5.45 -3.17 -8.18
N ASP A 82 5.35 -3.26 -9.49
CA ASP A 82 6.13 -4.22 -10.27
C ASP A 82 7.57 -3.74 -10.40
N LEU A 83 8.52 -4.60 -10.05
CA LEU A 83 9.94 -4.40 -10.32
C LEU A 83 10.33 -4.95 -11.70
N SER A 84 9.56 -5.92 -12.21
CA SER A 84 9.71 -6.55 -13.52
C SER A 84 8.46 -7.39 -13.83
N ALA A 85 8.37 -7.95 -15.04
CA ALA A 85 7.34 -8.93 -15.38
C ALA A 85 7.33 -10.20 -14.49
N PHE A 86 8.39 -10.43 -13.70
CA PHE A 86 8.57 -11.62 -12.88
C PHE A 86 8.64 -11.35 -11.37
N LYS A 87 8.52 -10.09 -10.95
CA LYS A 87 8.76 -9.70 -9.56
C LYS A 87 8.01 -8.43 -9.21
N ALA A 88 7.28 -8.45 -8.11
CA ALA A 88 6.69 -7.26 -7.50
C ALA A 88 7.20 -7.09 -6.07
N GLU A 89 7.17 -5.85 -5.58
CA GLU A 89 7.41 -5.56 -4.18
C GLU A 89 6.21 -4.90 -3.53
N HIS A 90 6.07 -5.16 -2.23
CA HIS A 90 5.00 -4.69 -1.38
C HIS A 90 5.62 -4.09 -0.12
N LEU A 91 5.27 -2.85 0.18
CA LEU A 91 5.71 -2.13 1.37
C LEU A 91 4.51 -2.00 2.32
N PHE A 92 4.57 -2.69 3.45
CA PHE A 92 3.54 -2.67 4.49
C PHE A 92 3.92 -1.65 5.54
N ALA A 93 3.08 -0.63 5.75
CA ALA A 93 3.28 0.29 6.87
C ALA A 93 3.13 -0.50 8.17
N VAL A 94 4.07 -0.30 9.08
CA VAL A 94 4.11 -1.02 10.36
C VAL A 94 4.52 -0.06 11.47
N PRO A 95 3.85 -0.10 12.63
CA PRO A 95 4.12 0.84 13.73
C PRO A 95 5.50 0.62 14.35
N ARG A 96 6.11 -0.56 14.14
CA ARG A 96 7.41 -0.96 14.71
C ARG A 96 8.24 -1.80 13.75
N SER A 97 9.49 -2.06 14.12
CA SER A 97 10.35 -3.01 13.41
C SER A 97 9.84 -4.43 13.67
N ILE A 98 9.75 -5.23 12.61
CA ILE A 98 9.32 -6.62 12.67
C ILE A 98 10.56 -7.51 12.59
N PRO A 99 10.78 -8.43 13.56
CA PRO A 99 11.89 -9.38 13.50
C PRO A 99 11.83 -10.25 12.23
N ASP A 100 12.99 -10.69 11.76
CA ASP A 100 13.14 -11.61 10.63
C ASP A 100 12.57 -11.13 9.27
N GLU A 101 12.21 -9.85 9.17
CA GLU A 101 11.69 -9.21 7.97
C GLU A 101 12.58 -8.04 7.50
N GLU A 102 12.55 -7.75 6.21
CA GLU A 102 13.30 -6.63 5.64
C GLU A 102 12.60 -5.31 5.96
N MET A 103 13.28 -4.42 6.69
CA MET A 103 12.76 -3.11 7.05
C MET A 103 13.36 -2.05 6.13
N VAL A 104 12.50 -1.18 5.56
CA VAL A 104 12.91 -0.06 4.72
C VAL A 104 12.21 1.22 5.17
N THR A 105 12.69 2.36 4.67
CA THR A 105 12.06 3.65 4.87
C THR A 105 11.74 4.30 3.53
N LEU A 106 10.60 4.99 3.46
CA LEU A 106 10.20 5.77 2.31
C LEU A 106 9.98 7.23 2.72
N SER A 107 10.49 8.14 1.91
CA SER A 107 10.33 9.58 2.07
C SER A 107 9.83 10.16 0.75
N GLY A 108 8.92 11.12 0.83
CA GLY A 108 8.35 11.78 -0.35
C GLY A 108 6.97 12.34 -0.08
N ASP A 109 6.52 13.15 -1.02
CA ASP A 109 5.17 13.71 -1.05
C ASP A 109 4.37 12.91 -2.09
N PHE A 110 3.21 12.39 -1.66
CA PHE A 110 2.35 11.54 -2.47
C PHE A 110 0.95 12.13 -2.52
N VAL A 111 0.24 11.86 -3.61
CA VAL A 111 -1.19 12.18 -3.75
C VAL A 111 -1.96 10.89 -3.96
N THR A 112 -3.16 10.80 -3.39
CA THR A 112 -4.04 9.64 -3.53
C THR A 112 -5.26 10.00 -4.38
N LYS A 113 -5.79 8.99 -5.07
CA LYS A 113 -7.09 9.01 -5.73
C LYS A 113 -7.71 7.64 -5.61
N VAL A 114 -9.02 7.60 -5.37
CA VAL A 114 -9.77 6.35 -5.27
C VAL A 114 -10.43 6.06 -6.62
N PHE A 115 -10.31 4.80 -7.06
CA PHE A 115 -10.95 4.31 -8.27
C PHE A 115 -11.81 3.09 -7.94
N GLU A 116 -12.94 2.97 -8.64
CA GLU A 116 -13.82 1.82 -8.59
C GLU A 116 -14.18 1.40 -10.01
N GLY A 117 -13.98 0.13 -10.35
CA GLY A 117 -14.30 -0.40 -11.67
C GLY A 117 -13.55 -1.70 -11.99
N PRO A 118 -13.76 -2.24 -13.20
CA PRO A 118 -13.03 -3.42 -13.67
C PRO A 118 -11.54 -3.12 -13.88
N TYR A 119 -10.67 -4.10 -13.63
CA TYR A 119 -9.22 -3.95 -13.77
C TYR A 119 -8.74 -3.46 -15.16
N ARG A 120 -9.53 -3.68 -16.21
CA ARG A 120 -9.21 -3.21 -17.57
C ARG A 120 -9.09 -1.67 -17.65
N ASP A 121 -9.70 -0.95 -16.72
CA ASP A 121 -9.70 0.51 -16.67
C ASP A 121 -8.44 1.04 -15.95
N ALA A 122 -7.58 0.16 -15.41
CA ALA A 122 -6.38 0.53 -14.65
C ALA A 122 -5.38 1.41 -15.42
N SER A 123 -5.29 1.25 -16.74
CA SER A 123 -4.45 2.15 -17.56
C SER A 123 -4.99 3.56 -17.60
N GLU A 124 -6.32 3.73 -17.64
CA GLU A 124 -6.97 5.04 -17.62
C GLU A 124 -6.77 5.70 -16.25
N TRP A 125 -6.89 4.93 -15.17
CA TRP A 125 -6.63 5.41 -13.81
C TRP A 125 -5.18 5.87 -13.61
N LEU A 126 -4.22 5.22 -14.28
CA LEU A 126 -2.82 5.66 -14.26
C LEU A 126 -2.63 6.99 -14.99
N ASP A 127 -3.32 7.21 -16.11
CA ASP A 127 -3.27 8.49 -16.83
C ASP A 127 -3.92 9.61 -16.01
N ASP A 128 -5.06 9.35 -15.39
CA ASP A 128 -5.71 10.24 -14.41
C ASP A 128 -4.76 10.62 -13.27
N MET A 129 -4.04 9.65 -12.69
CA MET A 129 -3.08 9.92 -11.61
C MET A 129 -1.92 10.80 -12.08
N ARG A 130 -1.45 10.64 -13.33
CA ARG A 130 -0.40 11.51 -13.88
C ARG A 130 -0.87 12.96 -14.00
N GLU A 131 -2.14 13.17 -14.36
CA GLU A 131 -2.73 14.51 -14.41
C GLU A 131 -2.85 15.12 -13.01
N VAL A 132 -3.38 14.37 -12.04
CA VAL A 132 -3.47 14.81 -10.64
C VAL A 132 -2.11 15.22 -10.10
N VAL A 133 -1.05 14.43 -10.33
CA VAL A 133 0.31 14.78 -9.89
C VAL A 133 0.79 16.09 -10.52
N ARG A 134 0.53 16.32 -11.82
CA ARG A 134 0.93 17.55 -12.51
C ARG A 134 0.17 18.77 -12.00
N GLU A 135 -1.14 18.64 -11.74
CA GLU A 135 -1.96 19.70 -11.17
C GLU A 135 -1.49 20.12 -9.78
N ASN A 136 -0.95 19.16 -9.01
CA ASN A 136 -0.31 19.39 -7.72
C ASN A 136 1.17 19.83 -7.82
N GLY A 137 1.65 20.16 -9.02
CA GLY A 137 3.00 20.69 -9.24
C GLY A 137 4.13 19.64 -9.20
N GLY A 138 3.79 18.36 -9.17
CA GLY A 138 4.75 17.25 -9.18
C GLY A 138 5.12 16.74 -10.57
N LEU A 139 6.12 15.86 -10.62
CA LEU A 139 6.45 15.06 -11.80
C LEU A 139 5.99 13.62 -11.58
N PRO A 140 5.19 13.03 -12.49
CA PRO A 140 4.83 11.63 -12.40
C PRO A 140 6.07 10.73 -12.45
N GLY A 141 6.11 9.72 -11.58
CA GLY A 141 7.18 8.71 -11.50
C GLY A 141 7.06 7.58 -12.50
#